data_AF-A0A1F4JU60-F1
#
_entry.id   AF-A0A1F4JU60-F1
#
_cell.length_a   1.000
_cell.length_b   1.000
_cell.length_c   1.000
_cell.angle_alpha   90.00
_cell.angle_beta   90.00
_cell.angle_gamma   90.00
#
_symmetry.space_group_name_H-M   'P 1'
#
loop_
_entity.id
_entity.type
_entity.pdbx_description
1 polymer ?
#
loop_
_entity_poly.entity_id
_entity_poly.type
_entity_poly.pdbx_seq_one_letter_code
_entity_poly.pdbx_strand_id
1 'polypeptide(L)' 'MSDISTQGSHAFFALRRLDNKFTDQQNGINDFMESHANGENPDPALFSKLLEQRSVTHQAMQAQFKLHEKPLKTVLNETK' A
#
# COMPACT_ATOMS: atom_id res chain seq x y z
N MET A 1 6.93 -28.96 7.17
CA MET A 1 6.75 -28.18 5.92
C MET A 1 5.48 -27.31 5.93
N SER A 2 4.93 -26.97 7.09
CA SER A 2 3.59 -26.37 7.22
C SER A 2 3.59 -24.86 7.51
N ASP A 3 4.75 -24.28 7.85
CA ASP A 3 4.85 -22.86 8.25
C ASP A 3 4.96 -21.89 7.06
N ILE A 4 5.55 -22.32 5.94
CA ILE A 4 5.81 -21.45 4.78
C ILE A 4 4.50 -21.06 4.07
N SER A 5 3.50 -21.94 4.02
CA SER A 5 2.20 -21.67 3.38
C SER A 5 1.34 -20.69 4.20
N THR A 6 1.41 -20.79 5.53
CA THR A 6 0.67 -19.91 6.46
C THR A 6 1.24 -18.48 6.43
N GLN A 7 2.56 -18.34 6.30
CA GLN A 7 3.21 -17.04 6.24
C GLN A 7 2.91 -16.30 4.91
N GLY A 8 2.79 -17.04 3.80
CA GLY A 8 2.38 -16.50 2.51
C GLY A 8 0.94 -15.96 2.51
N SER A 9 -0.01 -16.65 3.15
CA SER A 9 -1.42 -16.21 3.17
C SER A 9 -1.60 -14.89 3.93
N HIS A 10 -0.99 -14.74 5.11
CA HIS A 10 -1.05 -13.50 5.90
C HIS A 10 -0.47 -12.29 5.18
N ALA A 11 0.59 -12.48 4.40
CA ALA A 11 1.19 -11.46 3.56
C ALA A 11 0.25 -10.95 2.48
N PHE A 12 -0.41 -11.86 1.77
CA PHE A 12 -1.40 -11.49 0.75
C PHE A 12 -2.58 -10.73 1.34
N PHE A 13 -3.06 -11.12 2.53
CA PHE A 13 -4.10 -10.36 3.23
C PHE A 13 -3.63 -8.96 3.66
N ALA A 14 -2.40 -8.83 4.15
CA ALA A 14 -1.82 -7.54 4.53
C ALA A 14 -1.63 -6.62 3.30
N LEU A 15 -1.10 -7.15 2.19
CA LEU A 15 -0.95 -6.42 0.93
C LEU A 15 -2.31 -5.99 0.36
N ARG A 16 -3.30 -6.90 0.32
CA ARG A 16 -4.67 -6.57 -0.15
C ARG A 16 -5.32 -5.48 0.70
N ARG A 17 -5.10 -5.50 2.02
CA ARG A 17 -5.60 -4.44 2.90
C ARG A 17 -4.93 -3.09 2.64
N LEU A 18 -3.62 -3.09 2.38
CA LEU A 18 -2.88 -1.87 2.04
C LEU A 18 -3.29 -1.33 0.66
N ASP A 19 -3.52 -2.21 -0.31
CA ASP A 19 -3.99 -1.88 -1.65
C ASP A 19 -5.37 -1.23 -1.65
N ASN A 20 -6.32 -1.79 -0.88
CA ASN A 20 -7.63 -1.18 -0.67
C ASN A 20 -7.50 0.23 -0.08
N LYS A 21 -6.68 0.40 0.98
CA LYS A 21 -6.43 1.71 1.59
C LYS A 21 -5.82 2.71 0.62
N PHE A 22 -4.88 2.26 -0.21
CA PHE A 22 -4.25 3.09 -1.23
C PHE A 22 -5.27 3.55 -2.28
N THR A 23 -6.15 2.64 -2.70
CA THR A 23 -7.26 2.95 -3.63
C THR A 23 -8.24 3.94 -3.02
N ASP A 24 -8.63 3.76 -1.76
CA ASP A 24 -9.53 4.67 -1.05
C ASP A 24 -8.94 6.09 -0.96
N GLN A 25 -7.65 6.19 -0.65
CA GLN A 25 -6.93 7.49 -0.61
C GLN A 25 -6.85 8.13 -1.99
N GLN A 26 -6.63 7.35 -3.05
CA GLN A 26 -6.60 7.83 -4.42
C GLN A 26 -7.98 8.35 -4.86
N ASN A 27 -9.06 7.67 -4.47
CA ASN A 27 -10.42 8.13 -4.74
C ASN A 27 -10.69 9.47 -4.05
N GLY A 28 -10.35 9.60 -2.76
CA GLY A 28 -10.51 10.89 -2.06
C GLY A 28 -9.70 12.04 -2.66
N ILE A 29 -8.52 11.75 -3.24
CA ILE A 29 -7.74 12.74 -4.01
C ILE A 29 -8.49 13.13 -5.30
N ASN A 30 -9.02 12.16 -6.03
CA ASN A 30 -9.78 12.43 -7.25
C ASN A 30 -11.04 13.25 -6.95
N ASP A 31 -11.77 12.91 -5.88
CA ASP A 31 -12.95 13.64 -5.43
C ASP A 31 -12.60 15.09 -5.09
N PHE A 32 -11.48 15.33 -4.38
CA PHE A 32 -11.00 16.68 -4.10
C PHE A 32 -10.73 17.47 -5.40
N MET A 33 -10.08 16.85 -6.38
CA MET A 33 -9.76 17.49 -7.65
C MET A 33 -11.01 17.79 -8.47
N GLU A 34 -11.99 16.88 -8.45
CA GLU A 34 -13.29 17.06 -9.11
C GLU A 34 -14.10 18.17 -8.46
N SER A 35 -14.24 18.18 -7.13
CA SER A 35 -14.89 19.26 -6.37
C SER A 35 -14.25 20.62 -6.67
N HIS A 36 -12.91 20.69 -6.66
CA HIS A 36 -12.20 21.92 -6.99
C HIS A 36 -12.43 22.37 -8.45
N ALA A 37 -12.47 21.42 -9.41
CA ALA A 37 -12.76 21.72 -10.81
C ALA A 37 -14.22 22.20 -11.02
N ASN A 38 -15.14 21.71 -10.19
CA ASN A 38 -16.54 22.14 -10.17
C ASN A 38 -16.75 23.51 -9.50
N GLY A 39 -15.69 24.15 -9.02
CA GLY A 39 -15.74 25.46 -8.36
C GLY A 39 -16.12 25.39 -6.88
N GLU A 40 -16.13 24.20 -6.28
CA GLU A 40 -16.23 24.04 -4.84
C GLU A 40 -14.89 24.41 -4.17
N ASN A 41 -14.93 24.71 -2.87
CA ASN A 41 -13.73 24.94 -2.05
C ASN A 41 -13.53 23.76 -1.08
N PRO A 42 -13.11 22.58 -1.56
CA PRO A 42 -12.84 21.44 -0.70
C PRO A 42 -11.63 21.75 0.22
N ASP A 43 -11.61 21.16 1.41
CA ASP A 43 -10.62 21.45 2.45
C ASP A 43 -9.17 21.05 2.01
N PRO A 44 -8.25 22.03 1.87
CA PRO A 44 -6.86 21.74 1.49
C PRO A 44 -6.09 20.93 2.55
N ALA A 45 -6.48 21.01 3.83
CA ALA A 45 -5.86 20.23 4.89
C ALA A 45 -6.22 18.74 4.74
N LEU A 46 -7.46 18.44 4.34
CA LEU A 46 -7.89 17.08 4.02
C LEU A 46 -7.10 16.51 2.83
N PHE A 47 -6.87 17.31 1.79
CA PHE A 47 -6.05 16.90 0.64
C PHE A 47 -4.62 16.55 1.06
N SER A 48 -3.99 17.42 1.85
CA SER A 48 -2.62 17.20 2.34
C SER A 48 -2.52 15.91 3.16
N LYS A 49 -3.53 15.65 4.01
CA LYS A 49 -3.64 14.41 4.79
C LYS A 49 -3.80 13.18 3.90
N LEU A 50 -4.61 13.25 2.84
CA LEU A 50 -4.78 12.14 1.89
C LEU A 50 -3.47 11.82 1.16
N LEU A 51 -2.70 12.84 0.77
CA LEU A 51 -1.39 12.67 0.15
C LEU A 51 -0.37 12.02 1.10
N GLU A 52 -0.33 12.47 2.36
CA GLU A 52 0.54 11.89 3.38
C GLU A 52 0.21 10.41 3.61
N GLN A 53 -1.09 10.11 3.78
CA GLN A 53 -1.57 8.74 3.98
C GLN A 53 -1.25 7.83 2.79
N ARG A 54 -1.40 8.33 1.55
CA ARG A 54 -1.01 7.64 0.32
C ARG A 54 0.48 7.33 0.28
N SER A 55 1.31 8.30 0.63
CA SER A 55 2.77 8.13 0.68
C SER A 55 3.18 7.04 1.67
N VAL A 56 2.68 7.09 2.91
CA VAL A 56 2.99 6.11 3.96
C VAL A 56 2.47 4.71 3.57
N THR A 57 1.26 4.63 3.01
CA THR A 57 0.67 3.35 2.58
C THR A 57 1.50 2.71 1.46
N HIS A 58 1.96 3.51 0.50
CA HIS A 58 2.86 3.04 -0.56
C HIS A 58 4.21 2.56 -0.03
N GLN A 59 4.82 3.29 0.92
CA GLN A 59 6.06 2.85 1.57
C GLN A 59 5.87 1.53 2.33
N ALA A 60 4.73 1.37 3.02
CA ALA A 60 4.41 0.13 3.72
C ALA A 60 4.25 -1.04 2.74
N MET A 61 3.60 -0.85 1.58
CA MET A 61 3.52 -1.87 0.54
C MET A 61 4.91 -2.27 0.02
N GLN A 62 5.77 -1.30 -0.28
CA GLN A 62 7.15 -1.58 -0.69
C GLN A 62 7.94 -2.35 0.37
N ALA A 63 7.77 -2.01 1.65
CA ALA A 63 8.41 -2.72 2.74
C ALA A 63 7.94 -4.18 2.83
N GLN A 64 6.63 -4.43 2.69
CA GLN A 64 6.09 -5.79 2.62
C GLN A 64 6.67 -6.57 1.44
N PHE A 65 6.69 -5.99 0.23
CA PHE A 65 7.32 -6.64 -0.93
C PHE A 65 8.79 -7.00 -0.68
N LYS A 66 9.58 -6.07 -0.12
CA LYS A 66 11.00 -6.32 0.22
C LYS A 66 11.18 -7.41 1.27
N LEU A 67 10.29 -7.51 2.25
CA LEU A 67 10.31 -8.58 3.25
C LEU A 67 10.07 -9.96 2.62
N HIS A 68 9.26 -10.04 1.56
CA HIS A 68 9.05 -11.29 0.81
C HIS A 68 10.18 -11.63 -0.17
N GLU A 69 10.88 -10.64 -0.72
CA GLU A 69 12.04 -10.91 -1.58
C GLU A 69 13.25 -11.45 -0.82
N LYS A 70 13.51 -10.95 0.39
CA LYS A 70 14.67 -11.36 1.21
C LYS A 70 14.79 -12.89 1.39
N PRO A 71 13.74 -13.61 1.83
CA PRO A 71 13.83 -15.06 2.00
C PRO A 71 14.01 -15.80 0.66
N LEU A 72 13.43 -15.31 -0.45
CA LEU A 72 13.63 -15.92 -1.77
C LEU A 72 15.09 -15.88 -2.22
N LYS A 73 15.76 -14.73 -2.01
CA LYS A 73 17.18 -14.55 -2.35
C LYS A 73 18.11 -15.41 -1.47
N THR A 74 17.79 -15.57 -0.19
CA THR A 74 18.60 -16.41 0.73
C THR A 74 18.49 -17.88 0.37
N VAL A 75 17.29 -18.41 0.13
CA VAL A 75 17.09 -19.83 -0.25
C VAL A 75 17.83 -20.17 -1.55
N LEU A 76 17.78 -19.28 -2.55
CA LEU A 76 18.48 -19.49 -3.83
C LEU A 76 20.01 -19.49 -3.73
N ASN A 77 20.58 -18.80 -2.74
CA ASN A 77 22.04 -18.77 -2.51
C ASN A 77 22.56 -19.97 -1.70
N GLU A 78 21.74 -20.55 -0.83
CA GLU A 78 22.11 -21.74 -0.05
C GLU A 78 22.00 -23.05 -0.85
N THR A 79 21.37 -23.01 -2.03
CA THR A 79 21.21 -24.18 -2.92
C THR A 79 22.32 -24.28 -3.97
N LYS A 80 23.37 -23.44 -3.91
CA LYS A 80 24.53 -23.47 -4.81
C LYS A 80 25.76 -24.10 -4.17
#